data_AF-A0A9P5JV57-F1
#
_entry.id   AF-A0A9P5JV57-F1
#
_cell.length_a   1.000
_cell.length_b   1.000
_cell.length_c   1.000
_cell.angle_alpha   90.00
_cell.angle_beta   90.00
_cell.angle_gamma   90.00
#
_symmetry.space_group_name_H-M   'P 1'
#
loop_
_entity.id
_entity.type
_entity.pdbx_description
1 polymer ?
#
loop_
_entity_poly.entity_id
_entity_poly.type
_entity_poly.pdbx_seq_one_letter_code
_entity_poly.pdbx_strand_id
1 'polypeptide(L)'
;LSQIAIPALKKVALCYLDNVTTLLNHLKQQSLTSLPLQHLRIKVSFFGELELVRLLTQTSSLTMLELEDASSSLIKSLSTLATTTNWICPELETLSLYRCTTVDWDALWTFVELHLLAH
;
A
#
# COMPACT_ATOMS: atom_id res chain seq x y z
N LEU A 1 17.76 4.79 12.84
CA LEU A 1 16.35 4.37 13.02
C LEU A 1 16.19 2.86 13.26
N SER A 2 17.28 2.07 13.32
CA SER A 2 17.28 0.60 13.40
C SER A 2 16.81 -0.03 14.73
N GLN A 3 16.14 0.71 15.61
CA GLN A 3 15.69 0.23 16.93
C GLN A 3 14.26 0.64 17.31
N ILE A 4 13.55 1.38 16.46
CA ILE A 4 12.20 1.83 16.79
C ILE A 4 11.19 0.79 16.28
N ALA A 5 10.86 -0.16 17.14
CA ALA A 5 9.67 -1.01 16.96
C ALA A 5 8.43 -0.24 17.43
N ILE A 6 7.42 -0.13 16.58
CA ILE A 6 6.14 0.50 16.95
C ILE A 6 5.03 -0.55 16.81
N PRO A 7 4.96 -1.53 17.72
CA PRO A 7 4.11 -2.72 17.57
C PRO A 7 2.61 -2.41 17.60
N ALA A 8 2.22 -1.22 18.05
CA ALA A 8 0.81 -0.76 18.07
C ALA A 8 0.49 0.27 16.97
N LEU A 9 1.35 0.38 15.94
CA LEU A 9 1.22 1.39 14.89
C LEU A 9 0.03 1.06 13.97
N LYS A 10 -1.06 1.81 14.14
CA LYS A 10 -2.27 1.66 13.32
C LYS A 10 -2.33 2.60 12.12
N LYS A 11 -1.71 3.77 12.21
CA LYS A 11 -1.83 4.82 11.19
C LYS A 11 -0.47 5.42 10.91
N VAL A 12 -0.10 5.50 9.64
CA VAL A 12 1.14 6.11 9.17
C VAL A 12 0.81 7.08 8.05
N ALA A 13 1.31 8.31 8.19
CA ALA A 13 1.26 9.32 7.15
C ALA A 13 2.70 9.78 6.83
N LEU A 14 3.15 9.46 5.63
CA LEU A 14 4.45 9.83 5.08
C LEU A 14 4.21 10.98 4.09
N CYS A 15 4.23 12.21 4.60
CA CYS A 15 3.81 13.39 3.84
C CYS A 15 4.97 14.39 3.72
N TYR A 16 5.21 14.90 2.51
CA TYR A 16 6.21 15.93 2.22
C TYR A 16 7.64 15.51 2.63
N LEU A 17 7.91 14.21 2.53
CA LEU A 17 9.23 13.63 2.72
C LEU A 17 9.89 13.40 1.36
N ASP A 18 11.22 13.36 1.31
CA ASP A 18 11.96 13.15 0.06
C ASP A 18 11.78 11.71 -0.44
N ASN A 19 12.56 10.75 0.08
CA ASN A 19 12.42 9.33 -0.24
C ASN A 19 12.04 8.52 1.01
N VAL A 20 10.90 7.84 0.95
CA VAL A 20 10.34 7.05 2.06
C VAL A 20 10.50 5.54 1.89
N THR A 21 11.20 5.09 0.85
CA THR A 21 11.43 3.67 0.56
C THR A 21 12.08 2.92 1.72
N THR A 22 13.00 3.58 2.44
CA THR A 22 13.61 3.01 3.63
C THR A 22 12.58 2.82 4.74
N LEU A 23 11.66 3.77 4.96
CA LEU A 23 10.59 3.65 5.94
C LEU A 23 9.62 2.52 5.57
N LEU A 24 9.24 2.39 4.30
CA LEU A 24 8.42 1.26 3.83
C LEU A 24 9.09 -0.09 4.09
N ASN A 25 10.40 -0.18 3.88
CA ASN A 25 11.16 -1.37 4.22
C ASN A 25 11.12 -1.69 5.72
N HIS A 26 11.21 -0.68 6.59
CA HIS A 26 11.11 -0.91 8.04
C HIS A 26 9.71 -1.37 8.44
N LEU A 27 8.65 -0.77 7.87
CA LEU A 27 7.27 -1.22 8.10
C LEU A 27 7.08 -2.66 7.64
N LYS A 28 7.62 -3.02 6.47
CA LYS A 28 7.58 -4.39 5.95
C LYS A 28 8.32 -5.38 6.86
N GLN A 29 9.46 -5.00 7.42
CA GLN A 29 10.13 -5.86 8.41
C GLN A 29 9.29 -6.02 9.69
N GLN A 30 8.57 -4.98 10.12
CA GLN A 30 7.70 -5.05 11.28
C GLN A 30 6.44 -5.90 11.02
N SER A 31 5.89 -5.89 9.81
CA SER A 31 4.73 -6.72 9.44
C SER A 31 4.99 -8.23 9.55
N LEU A 32 6.26 -8.66 9.50
CA LEU A 32 6.63 -10.06 9.74
C LEU A 32 6.43 -10.52 11.20
N THR A 33 6.30 -9.59 12.15
CA THR A 33 6.17 -9.92 13.58
C THR A 33 4.75 -9.66 14.06
N SER A 34 4.34 -8.39 14.11
CA SER A 34 2.98 -7.95 14.37
C SER A 34 2.93 -6.46 14.04
N LEU A 35 2.19 -6.10 13.00
CA LEU A 35 1.96 -4.71 12.62
C LEU A 35 0.46 -4.52 12.34
N PRO A 36 -0.31 -3.97 13.29
CA PRO A 36 -1.74 -3.75 13.12
C PRO A 36 -2.00 -2.47 12.30
N LEU A 37 -1.27 -2.28 11.21
CA LEU A 37 -1.36 -1.09 10.36
C LEU A 37 -2.69 -1.14 9.61
N GLN A 38 -3.51 -0.13 9.87
CA GLN A 38 -4.84 0.05 9.30
C GLN A 38 -4.86 1.16 8.24
N HIS A 39 -4.08 2.24 8.44
CA HIS A 39 -4.07 3.38 7.52
C HIS A 39 -2.65 3.68 7.07
N LEU A 40 -2.42 3.69 5.76
CA LEU A 40 -1.18 4.12 5.14
C LEU A 40 -1.46 5.26 4.17
N ARG A 41 -0.82 6.41 4.41
CA ARG A 41 -0.88 7.56 3.53
C ARG A 41 0.52 7.95 3.08
N ILE A 42 0.72 8.12 1.77
CA ILE A 42 1.95 8.65 1.19
C ILE A 42 1.59 9.85 0.32
N LYS A 43 2.18 11.00 0.62
CA LYS A 43 1.83 12.28 0.00
C LYS A 43 3.08 13.07 -0.37
N VAL A 44 3.20 13.50 -1.63
CA VAL A 44 4.34 14.31 -2.11
C VAL A 44 5.66 13.71 -1.62
N SER A 45 5.91 12.44 -1.95
CA SER A 45 7.09 11.70 -1.52
C SER A 45 7.44 10.61 -2.51
N PHE A 46 8.74 10.38 -2.73
CA PHE A 46 9.22 9.28 -3.54
C PHE A 46 9.21 7.97 -2.74
N PHE A 47 8.75 6.90 -3.37
CA PHE A 47 8.75 5.57 -2.78
C PHE A 47 8.99 4.50 -3.82
N GLY A 48 9.64 3.41 -3.43
CA GLY A 48 9.78 2.23 -4.25
C GLY A 48 8.46 1.46 -4.32
N GLU A 49 7.85 1.43 -5.50
CA GLU A 49 6.57 0.73 -5.76
C GLU A 49 6.61 -0.74 -5.35
N LEU A 50 7.71 -1.44 -5.67
CA LEU A 50 7.88 -2.84 -5.30
C LEU A 50 7.86 -3.04 -3.78
N GLU A 51 8.47 -2.12 -3.03
CA GLU A 51 8.51 -2.21 -1.57
C GLU A 51 7.16 -1.85 -0.94
N LEU A 52 6.43 -0.92 -1.54
CA LEU A 52 5.03 -0.67 -1.17
C LEU A 52 4.17 -1.92 -1.40
N VAL A 53 4.22 -2.50 -2.60
CA VAL A 53 3.46 -3.71 -2.94
C VAL A 53 3.78 -4.87 -1.98
N ARG A 54 5.07 -5.07 -1.65
CA ARG A 54 5.48 -6.07 -0.66
C ARG A 54 4.98 -5.80 0.75
N LEU A 55 4.86 -4.53 1.16
CA LEU A 55 4.25 -4.18 2.43
C LEU A 55 2.74 -4.50 2.41
N LEU A 56 2.05 -4.15 1.32
CA LEU A 56 0.61 -4.37 1.16
C LEU A 56 0.25 -5.87 1.14
N THR A 57 1.07 -6.72 0.51
CA THR A 57 0.86 -8.18 0.53
C THR A 57 1.05 -8.81 1.91
N GLN A 58 1.80 -8.16 2.81
CA GLN A 58 2.07 -8.65 4.16
C GLN A 58 1.17 -8.02 5.24
N THR A 59 0.40 -6.99 4.88
CA THR A 59 -0.40 -6.23 5.84
C THR A 59 -1.89 -6.53 5.61
N SER A 60 -2.41 -7.54 6.29
CA SER A 60 -3.82 -7.93 6.16
C SER A 60 -4.80 -6.95 6.80
N SER A 61 -4.35 -6.21 7.82
CA SER A 61 -5.18 -5.29 8.60
C SER A 61 -5.42 -3.92 7.96
N LEU A 62 -4.89 -3.67 6.76
CA LEU A 62 -4.94 -2.36 6.13
C LEU A 62 -6.35 -2.07 5.59
N THR A 63 -6.99 -1.04 6.12
CA THR A 63 -8.34 -0.60 5.71
C THR A 63 -8.33 0.65 4.83
N MET A 64 -7.26 1.45 4.87
CA MET A 64 -7.17 2.70 4.12
C MET A 64 -5.78 2.89 3.51
N LEU A 65 -5.75 3.07 2.18
CA LEU A 65 -4.56 3.39 1.40
C LEU A 65 -4.78 4.71 0.66
N GLU A 66 -3.96 5.71 0.96
CA GLU A 66 -3.96 7.00 0.27
C GLU A 66 -2.60 7.22 -0.41
N LEU A 67 -2.60 7.37 -1.73
CA LEU A 67 -1.38 7.60 -2.51
C LEU A 67 -1.54 8.87 -3.34
N GLU A 68 -0.49 9.70 -3.35
CA GLU A 68 -0.35 10.82 -4.26
C GLU A 68 0.72 10.52 -5.32
N ASP A 69 0.46 10.89 -6.57
CA ASP A 69 1.36 10.68 -7.72
C ASP A 69 1.74 9.20 -7.96
N ALA A 70 0.81 8.27 -7.71
CA ALA A 70 0.99 6.87 -8.05
C ALA A 70 1.07 6.64 -9.57
N SER A 71 2.01 5.81 -10.01
CA SER A 71 2.18 5.45 -11.41
C SER A 71 1.17 4.38 -11.88
N SER A 72 1.03 4.22 -13.20
CA SER A 72 0.28 3.09 -13.78
C SER A 72 0.92 1.74 -13.48
N SER A 73 2.25 1.66 -13.34
CA SER A 73 2.95 0.40 -13.05
C SER A 73 2.58 -0.12 -11.67
N LEU A 74 2.39 0.77 -10.70
CA LEU A 74 1.93 0.39 -9.37
C LEU A 74 0.53 -0.21 -9.42
N ILE A 75 -0.41 0.46 -10.09
CA ILE A 75 -1.80 -0.01 -10.23
C ILE A 75 -1.82 -1.39 -10.89
N LYS A 76 -1.10 -1.57 -12.01
CA LYS A 76 -0.97 -2.87 -12.69
C LYS A 76 -0.43 -3.95 -11.77
N SER A 77 0.60 -3.61 -10.98
CA SER A 77 1.19 -4.56 -10.03
C SER A 77 0.14 -5.02 -9.00
N LEU A 78 -0.67 -4.10 -8.46
CA LEU A 78 -1.75 -4.43 -7.54
C LEU A 78 -2.79 -5.35 -8.20
N SER A 79 -3.22 -5.05 -9.43
CA SER A 79 -4.22 -5.86 -10.15
C SER A 79 -3.69 -7.26 -10.50
N THR A 80 -2.43 -7.39 -10.94
CA THR A 80 -1.83 -8.69 -11.28
C THR A 80 -1.59 -9.59 -10.07
N LEU A 81 -1.37 -9.01 -8.90
CA LEU A 81 -1.17 -9.78 -7.67
C LEU A 81 -2.50 -10.22 -7.04
N ALA A 82 -3.55 -9.41 -7.21
CA ALA A 82 -4.91 -9.79 -6.84
C ALA A 82 -5.40 -11.07 -7.57
N THR A 83 -4.85 -11.37 -8.75
CA THR A 83 -5.22 -12.59 -9.52
C THR A 83 -4.37 -13.83 -9.21
N THR A 84 -3.19 -13.68 -8.60
CA THR A 84 -2.19 -14.77 -8.52
C THR A 84 -1.85 -15.26 -7.11
N THR A 85 -2.05 -14.43 -6.07
CA THR A 85 -1.67 -14.76 -4.67
C THR A 85 -2.82 -14.45 -3.71
N ASN A 86 -2.80 -15.04 -2.51
CA ASN A 86 -3.69 -14.66 -1.40
C ASN A 86 -3.77 -13.12 -1.34
N TRP A 87 -5.00 -12.63 -1.40
CA TRP A 87 -5.43 -11.24 -1.53
C TRP A 87 -4.51 -10.18 -0.89
N ILE A 88 -4.19 -9.13 -1.66
CA ILE A 88 -3.51 -7.93 -1.14
C ILE A 88 -4.52 -7.15 -0.29
N CYS A 89 -4.21 -6.93 1.00
CA CYS A 89 -5.03 -6.13 1.91
C CYS A 89 -6.53 -6.51 1.87
N PRO A 90 -6.91 -7.72 2.34
CA PRO A 90 -8.30 -8.18 2.29
C PRO A 90 -9.29 -7.21 2.97
N GLU A 91 -8.87 -6.49 4.01
CA GLU A 91 -9.74 -5.56 4.75
C GLU A 91 -9.78 -4.14 4.14
N LEU A 92 -9.26 -3.93 2.91
CA LEU A 92 -9.16 -2.60 2.33
C LEU A 92 -10.56 -2.02 2.02
N GLU A 93 -10.95 -0.96 2.71
CA GLU A 93 -12.25 -0.29 2.52
C GLU A 93 -12.11 0.96 1.64
N THR A 94 -10.97 1.65 1.74
CA THR A 94 -10.75 2.94 1.05
C THR A 94 -9.42 2.95 0.31
N LEU A 95 -9.49 3.12 -1.01
CA LEU A 95 -8.35 3.46 -1.86
C LEU A 95 -8.52 4.88 -2.40
N SER A 96 -7.60 5.78 -2.05
CA SER A 96 -7.58 7.16 -2.56
C SER A 96 -6.34 7.41 -3.39
N LEU A 97 -6.54 7.82 -4.64
CA LEU A 97 -5.49 8.17 -5.59
C LEU A 97 -5.59 9.67 -5.88
N TYR A 98 -4.58 10.44 -5.47
CA TYR A 98 -4.52 11.89 -5.65
C TYR A 98 -3.48 12.26 -6.68
N ARG A 99 -3.83 13.21 -7.57
CA ARG A 99 -2.91 13.79 -8.58
C ARG A 99 -2.23 12.76 -9.50
N CYS A 100 -2.67 11.51 -9.52
CA CYS A 100 -2.15 10.50 -10.43
C CYS A 100 -2.49 10.87 -11.89
N THR A 101 -1.50 11.32 -12.65
CA THR A 101 -1.68 11.77 -14.05
C THR A 101 -1.70 10.64 -15.05
N THR A 102 -1.21 9.45 -14.67
CA THR A 102 -1.03 8.30 -15.58
C THR A 102 -1.73 7.05 -15.06
N VAL A 103 -2.94 7.17 -14.49
CA VAL A 103 -3.68 6.00 -13.98
C VAL A 103 -4.11 5.11 -15.15
N ASP A 104 -3.79 3.83 -15.08
CA ASP A 104 -4.39 2.82 -15.94
C ASP A 104 -5.74 2.42 -15.34
N TRP A 105 -6.82 2.93 -15.95
CA TRP A 105 -8.18 2.76 -15.44
C TRP A 105 -8.68 1.33 -15.56
N ASP A 106 -8.28 0.59 -16.59
CA ASP A 106 -8.68 -0.81 -16.78
C ASP A 106 -8.05 -1.70 -15.70
N ALA A 107 -6.77 -1.45 -15.39
CA ALA A 107 -6.09 -2.12 -14.28
C ALA A 107 -6.74 -1.77 -12.93
N LEU A 108 -7.06 -0.50 -12.69
CA LEU A 108 -7.73 -0.08 -11.46
C LEU A 108 -9.12 -0.73 -11.32
N TRP A 109 -9.90 -0.76 -12.41
CA TRP A 109 -11.21 -1.40 -12.43
C TRP A 109 -11.10 -2.89 -12.10
N THR A 110 -10.16 -3.58 -12.73
CA THR A 110 -9.87 -5.00 -12.45
C THR A 110 -9.53 -5.21 -10.96
N PHE A 111 -8.71 -4.34 -10.38
CA PHE A 111 -8.37 -4.42 -8.95
C PHE A 111 -9.60 -4.26 -8.05
N VAL A 112 -10.48 -3.28 -8.34
CA VAL A 112 -11.71 -3.04 -7.58
C VAL A 112 -12.71 -4.18 -7.74
N GLU A 113 -12.93 -4.68 -8.95
CA GLU A 113 -13.86 -5.80 -9.21
C GLU A 113 -13.45 -7.05 -8.47
N LEU A 114 -12.16 -7.40 -8.53
CA LEU A 114 -11.63 -8.53 -7.78
C LEU A 114 -11.94 -8.34 -6.28
N HIS A 115 -11.78 -7.12 -5.75
CA HIS A 115 -11.94 -6.84 -4.31
C HIS A 115 -13.38 -7.00 -3.84
N LEU A 116 -14.32 -6.61 -4.70
CA LEU A 116 -15.74 -6.82 -4.49
C LEU A 116 -16.13 -8.30 -4.57
N LEU A 117 -15.48 -9.10 -5.42
CA LEU A 117 -15.74 -10.54 -5.53
C LEU A 117 -15.16 -11.36 -4.36
N ALA A 118 -14.20 -10.82 -3.64
CA ALA A 118 -13.59 -11.47 -2.48
C ALA A 118 -14.39 -11.32 -1.18
N HIS A 119 -15.37 -10.42 -1.15
CA HIS A 119 -16.32 -10.21 -0.05
C HIS A 119 -17.69 -10.82 -0.36
#